data_AF-A0A4Q1EXQ7-F1
#
_entry.id   AF-A0A4Q1EXQ7-F1
#
_cell.length_a   1.000
_cell.length_b   1.000
_cell.length_c   1.000
_cell.angle_alpha   90.00
_cell.angle_beta   90.00
_cell.angle_gamma   90.00
#
_symmetry.space_group_name_H-M   'P 1'
#
loop_
_entity.id
_entity.type
_entity.pdbx_description
1 polymer ?
#
loop_
_entity_poly.entity_id
_entity_poly.type
_entity_poly.pdbx_seq_one_letter_code
_entity_poly.pdbx_strand_id
1 'polypeptide(L)' 'VRLAVAINVSDPGTPNITDKDQEFCLINAPTIASINVSPETGNIVWYDASTGGNVVTSTTALTTRTYYA' A
#
# COMPACT_ATOMS: atom_id res chain seq x y z
N VAL A 1 15.58 -24.92 -29.35
CA VAL A 1 15.73 -24.86 -27.88
C VAL A 1 14.55 -24.05 -27.32
N ARG A 2 13.95 -24.44 -26.19
CA ARG A 2 12.83 -23.71 -25.55
C ARG A 2 13.22 -23.33 -24.13
N LEU A 3 12.83 -22.14 -23.66
CA LEU A 3 13.06 -21.70 -22.28
C LEU A 3 11.85 -22.10 -21.43
N ALA A 4 12.09 -22.82 -20.34
CA ALA A 4 11.06 -23.07 -19.34
C ALA A 4 11.02 -21.89 -18.35
N VAL A 5 9.82 -21.43 -18.01
CA VAL A 5 9.59 -20.40 -17.00
C VAL A 5 8.66 -20.96 -15.94
N ALA A 6 9.11 -20.95 -14.69
CA ALA A 6 8.29 -21.33 -13.55
C ALA A 6 7.59 -20.09 -12.97
N ILE A 7 6.27 -20.18 -12.79
CA ILE A 7 5.46 -19.12 -12.19
C ILE A 7 4.96 -19.62 -10.84
N ASN A 8 5.19 -18.84 -9.79
CA ASN A 8 4.63 -19.07 -8.47
C ASN A 8 3.70 -17.92 -8.12
N VAL A 9 2.51 -18.25 -7.64
CA VAL A 9 1.51 -17.28 -7.17
C VAL A 9 1.21 -17.61 -5.71
N SER A 10 1.46 -16.66 -4.83
CA SER A 10 1.18 -16.77 -3.40
C SER A 10 0.46 -15.52 -2.92
N ASP A 11 -0.41 -15.69 -1.93
CA ASP A 11 -1.03 -14.60 -1.20
C ASP A 11 -0.08 -14.15 -0.08
N PRO A 12 0.37 -12.88 -0.04
CA PRO A 12 1.21 -12.38 1.04
C PRO A 12 0.45 -12.26 2.38
N GLY A 13 -0.88 -12.37 2.38
CA GLY A 13 -1.72 -12.10 3.53
C GLY A 13 -1.99 -10.60 3.71
N THR A 14 -2.95 -10.27 4.57
CA THR A 14 -3.27 -8.87 4.89
C THR A 14 -2.19 -8.25 5.78
N PRO A 15 -1.63 -7.08 5.41
CA PRO A 15 -0.70 -6.33 6.27
C PRO A 15 -1.24 -6.05 7.67
N ASN A 16 -0.37 -6.16 8.68
CA ASN A 16 -0.69 -5.80 10.06
C ASN A 16 -0.12 -4.42 10.42
N ILE A 17 -0.93 -3.38 10.23
CA ILE A 17 -0.62 -2.01 10.62
C ILE A 17 -1.35 -1.69 11.93
N THR A 18 -0.60 -1.29 12.97
CA THR A 18 -1.19 -0.99 14.30
C THR A 18 -1.94 0.33 14.29
N ASP A 19 -1.35 1.37 13.72
CA ASP A 19 -1.91 2.72 13.68
C ASP A 19 -2.74 2.92 12.40
N LYS A 20 -4.06 2.80 12.52
CA LYS A 20 -5.01 2.89 11.41
C LYS A 20 -5.59 4.29 11.21
N ASP A 21 -5.39 5.18 12.17
CA ASP A 21 -5.93 6.53 12.21
C ASP A 21 -4.76 7.52 12.29
N GLN A 22 -4.14 7.78 11.13
CA GLN A 22 -2.94 8.61 11.04
C GLN A 22 -3.28 10.01 10.55
N GLU A 23 -2.87 11.03 11.32
CA GLU A 23 -3.02 12.42 10.93
C GLU A 23 -1.76 12.98 10.25
N PHE A 24 -1.98 13.73 9.17
CA PHE A 24 -0.92 14.45 8.46
C PHE A 24 -1.27 15.92 8.28
N CYS A 25 -0.27 16.79 8.44
CA CYS A 25 -0.40 18.20 8.11
C CYS A 25 -0.28 18.42 6.60
N LEU A 26 -1.30 19.01 5.96
CA LEU A 26 -1.34 19.23 4.51
C LEU A 26 -0.13 20.04 3.99
N ILE A 27 0.39 20.99 4.79
CA ILE A 27 1.54 21.81 4.43
C ILE A 27 2.83 21.00 4.20
N ASN A 28 2.91 19.80 4.78
CA ASN A 28 4.06 18.90 4.62
C ASN A 28 3.98 18.07 3.33
N ALA A 29 2.92 18.24 2.53
CA ALA A 29 2.68 17.48 1.30
C ALA A 29 2.88 15.95 1.47
N PRO A 30 2.16 15.31 2.41
CA PRO A 30 2.30 13.89 2.68
C PRO A 30 1.90 13.05 1.45
N THR A 31 2.55 11.90 1.29
CA THR A 31 2.27 10.96 0.19
C THR A 31 1.96 9.57 0.75
N ILE A 32 1.59 8.62 -0.10
CA ILE A 32 1.40 7.21 0.30
C ILE A 32 2.64 6.66 1.02
N ALA A 33 3.85 7.06 0.61
CA ALA A 33 5.10 6.69 1.28
C ALA A 33 5.24 7.25 2.70
N SER A 34 4.41 8.22 3.10
CA SER A 34 4.39 8.81 4.44
C SER A 34 3.60 7.99 5.46
N ILE A 35 2.76 7.04 5.01
CA ILE A 35 1.96 6.20 5.90
C ILE A 35 2.89 5.33 6.76
N ASN A 36 2.71 5.40 8.09
CA ASN A 36 3.38 4.51 9.02
C ASN A 36 2.78 3.10 8.91
N VAL A 37 3.61 2.13 8.53
CA VAL A 37 3.16 0.75 8.29
C VAL A 37 3.48 -0.20 9.45
N SER A 38 4.07 0.28 10.54
CA SER A 38 4.54 -0.57 11.62
C SER A 38 3.41 -1.37 12.28
N PRO A 39 3.65 -2.64 12.69
CA PRO A 39 4.89 -3.40 12.62
C PRO A 39 5.16 -4.15 11.30
N GLU A 40 4.37 -3.92 10.25
CA GLU A 40 4.54 -4.62 8.98
C GLU A 40 5.95 -4.44 8.40
N THR A 41 6.45 -5.48 7.74
CA THR A 41 7.77 -5.45 7.09
C THR A 41 7.66 -5.88 5.64
N GLY A 42 8.19 -5.08 4.72
CA GLY A 42 8.22 -5.39 3.30
C GLY A 42 7.53 -4.34 2.44
N ASN A 43 7.25 -4.70 1.19
CA ASN A 43 6.58 -3.81 0.25
C ASN A 43 5.07 -3.91 0.44
N ILE A 44 4.43 -2.82 0.86
CA ILE A 44 2.98 -2.68 0.87
C ILE A 44 2.52 -2.05 -0.44
N VAL A 45 1.53 -2.67 -1.08
CA VAL A 45 0.86 -2.11 -2.26
C VAL A 45 -0.45 -1.49 -1.82
N TRP A 46 -0.66 -0.22 -2.15
CA TRP A 46 -1.85 0.52 -1.74
C TRP A 46 -2.91 0.58 -2.85
N TYR A 47 -4.18 0.62 -2.45
CA TYR A 47 -5.35 0.69 -3.32
C TYR A 47 -6.34 1.78 -2.85
N ASP A 48 -7.15 2.27 -3.78
CA ASP A 48 -8.18 3.29 -3.53
C ASP A 48 -9.56 2.73 -3.10
N ALA A 49 -9.73 1.42 -3.17
CA ALA A 49 -10.94 0.72 -2.74
C ALA A 49 -10.62 -0.67 -2.15
N SER A 50 -11.49 -1.17 -1.28
CA SER A 50 -11.32 -2.47 -0.61
C SER A 50 -11.41 -3.68 -1.56
N THR A 51 -12.13 -3.53 -2.68
CA THR A 51 -12.27 -4.55 -3.72
C THR A 51 -12.38 -3.88 -5.09
N GLY A 52 -11.71 -4.43 -6.11
CA GLY A 52 -11.76 -3.89 -7.48
C GLY A 52 -11.14 -2.50 -7.66
N GLY A 53 -10.37 -2.01 -6.68
CA GLY A 53 -9.71 -0.70 -6.73
C GLY A 53 -8.48 -0.66 -7.63
N ASN A 54 -7.98 0.55 -7.87
CA ASN A 54 -6.75 0.79 -8.61
C ASN A 54 -5.55 0.90 -7.67
N VAL A 55 -4.38 0.44 -8.14
CA VAL A 55 -3.11 0.62 -7.42
C VAL A 55 -2.79 2.11 -7.31
N VAL A 56 -2.47 2.54 -6.11
CA VAL A 56 -2.03 3.90 -5.80
C VAL A 56 -0.52 3.92 -5.64
N THR A 57 0.16 4.83 -6.35
CA THR A 57 1.62 4.90 -6.31
C THR A 57 2.12 5.55 -5.02
N SER A 58 3.35 5.19 -4.61
CA SER A 58 4.01 5.76 -3.42
C SER A 58 4.14 7.29 -3.45
N THR A 59 4.18 7.90 -4.65
CA THR A 59 4.28 9.34 -4.86
C THR A 59 2.94 10.07 -4.86
N THR A 60 1.82 9.35 -4.78
CA THR A 60 0.48 9.97 -4.76
C THR A 60 0.31 10.75 -3.46
N ALA A 61 -0.10 12.03 -3.58
CA ALA A 61 -0.39 12.88 -2.43
C ALA A 61 -1.58 12.33 -1.62
N LEU A 62 -1.46 12.34 -0.29
CA LEU A 62 -2.58 11.95 0.56
C LEU A 62 -3.69 12.99 0.51
N THR A 63 -4.92 12.50 0.56
CA THR A 63 -6.13 13.30 0.74
C THR A 63 -7.00 12.64 1.81
N THR A 64 -7.95 13.37 2.37
CA THR A 64 -8.86 12.82 3.39
C THR A 64 -9.77 11.75 2.80
N ARG A 65 -9.35 10.49 2.89
CA ARG A 65 -10.08 9.28 2.51
C ARG A 65 -9.42 8.04 3.15
N THR A 66 -10.06 6.89 3.01
CA THR A 66 -9.47 5.60 3.38
C THR A 66 -8.62 5.05 2.22
N TYR A 67 -7.44 4.55 2.54
CA TYR A 67 -6.58 3.78 1.62
C TYR A 67 -6.49 2.33 2.11
N TYR A 68 -6.32 1.38 1.20
CA TYR A 68 -6.32 -0.05 1.48
C TYR A 68 -4.96 -0.67 1.14
N ALA A 69 -4.47 -1.59 1.96
CA ALA A 69 -3.18 -2.26 1.84
C ALA A 69 -3.34 -3.78 1.72
#